data_AF-A0A3N9V2K6-F1
#
_entry.id   AF-A0A3N9V2K6-F1
#
_cell.length_a   1.000
_cell.length_b   1.000
_cell.length_c   1.000
_cell.angle_alpha   90.00
_cell.angle_beta   90.00
_cell.angle_gamma   90.00
#
_symmetry.space_group_name_H-M   'P 1'
#
loop_
_entity.id
_entity.type
_entity.pdbx_description
1 polymer ?
#
loop_
_entity_poly.entity_id
_entity_poly.type
_entity_poly.pdbx_seq_one_letter_code
_entity_poly.pdbx_strand_id
1 'polypeptide(L)'
;MHAYLTANLPGIGGVIKETVDDFIVTEIPLYLPCGEGEHAYVEIEKRGVTTLDAIRRIARSLGISEREIGYAGLKDARGITRQTLSIPRVETERLLSLSLQGITILSANRHRNKLKPGHLAGNRFSIRVRGTKKDAQEKAAAILAVLCERGVPNYFGSQRYGGLGNSHHIGRAMLRRDFKGAIDAIMGDPAMVRDERWRKAVETYHLGDLAGSL
;
A
#
# COMPACT_ATOMS: atom_id res chain seq x y z
N MET A 1 16.60 -16.70 -0.79
CA MET A 1 17.44 -15.50 -0.98
C MET A 1 17.19 -15.00 -2.39
N HIS A 2 16.66 -13.79 -2.56
CA HIS A 2 16.44 -13.25 -3.91
C HIS A 2 17.80 -12.86 -4.49
N ALA A 3 18.13 -13.34 -5.68
CA ALA A 3 19.31 -12.88 -6.40
C ALA A 3 19.09 -11.41 -6.80
N TYR A 4 20.01 -10.54 -6.43
CA TYR A 4 19.99 -9.14 -6.87
C TYR A 4 20.57 -9.04 -8.28
N LEU A 5 19.90 -8.29 -9.17
CA LEU A 5 20.38 -8.04 -10.53
C LEU A 5 21.77 -7.38 -10.55
N THR A 6 22.04 -6.56 -9.54
CA THR A 6 23.29 -5.80 -9.32
C THR A 6 24.11 -6.35 -8.17
N ALA A 7 24.04 -7.66 -7.89
CA ALA A 7 24.72 -8.29 -6.74
C ALA A 7 26.25 -8.07 -6.71
N ASN A 8 26.86 -7.78 -7.85
CA ASN A 8 28.28 -7.47 -8.00
C ASN A 8 28.64 -6.02 -7.61
N LEU A 9 27.65 -5.14 -7.41
CA LEU A 9 27.85 -3.76 -6.99
C LEU A 9 27.61 -3.61 -5.49
N PRO A 10 28.44 -2.85 -4.76
CA PRO A 10 28.25 -2.64 -3.33
C PRO A 10 26.98 -1.81 -3.06
N GLY A 11 26.14 -2.29 -2.15
CA GLY A 11 24.94 -1.57 -1.72
C GLY A 11 25.25 -0.23 -1.03
N ILE A 12 24.25 0.66 -1.03
CA ILE A 12 24.37 2.02 -0.47
C ILE A 12 24.21 2.09 1.05
N GLY A 13 23.70 1.02 1.67
CA GLY A 13 23.36 0.98 3.10
C GLY A 13 22.22 1.95 3.46
N GLY A 14 22.20 2.38 4.72
CA GLY A 14 21.21 3.33 5.24
C GLY A 14 19.84 2.72 5.55
N VAL A 15 18.91 3.59 5.91
CA VAL A 15 17.54 3.26 6.32
C VAL A 15 16.51 4.11 5.58
N ILE A 16 15.32 3.56 5.35
CA ILE A 16 14.18 4.26 4.76
C ILE A 16 13.03 4.34 5.77
N LYS A 17 12.11 5.28 5.56
CA LYS A 17 10.91 5.48 6.41
C LYS A 17 11.25 5.78 7.87
N GLU A 18 12.33 6.51 8.12
CA GLU A 18 12.65 7.00 9.47
C GLU A 18 11.65 8.08 9.87
N THR A 19 11.29 8.97 8.95
CA THR A 19 10.14 9.87 9.08
C THR A 19 9.15 9.69 7.92
N VAL A 20 7.92 10.16 8.09
CA VAL A 20 6.90 10.09 7.02
C VAL A 20 7.28 10.93 5.79
N ASP A 21 8.10 11.96 5.98
CA ASP A 21 8.66 12.82 4.91
C ASP A 21 9.64 12.08 4.00
N ASP A 22 10.21 10.96 4.48
CA ASP A 22 11.19 10.19 3.72
C ASP A 22 10.55 9.30 2.66
N PHE A 23 9.22 9.19 2.66
CA PHE A 23 8.51 8.28 1.77
C PHE A 23 7.27 8.96 1.20
N ILE A 24 7.45 9.54 0.01
CA ILE A 24 6.41 10.25 -0.71
C ILE A 24 5.95 9.38 -1.88
N VAL A 25 4.64 9.18 -1.98
CA VAL A 25 4.01 8.44 -3.08
C VAL A 25 2.98 9.33 -3.75
N THR A 26 3.19 9.66 -5.01
CA THR A 26 2.23 10.41 -5.82
C THR A 26 1.61 9.50 -6.85
N GLU A 27 0.29 9.35 -6.82
CA GLU A 27 -0.45 8.62 -7.85
C GLU A 27 -0.29 9.30 -9.21
N ILE A 28 -0.04 8.49 -10.25
CA ILE A 28 -0.05 8.95 -11.63
C ILE A 28 -1.41 8.54 -12.21
N PRO A 29 -2.33 9.51 -12.45
CA PRO A 29 -3.65 9.19 -12.95
C PRO A 29 -3.56 8.59 -14.36
N LEU A 30 -4.49 7.70 -14.71
CA LEU A 30 -4.56 7.16 -16.07
C LEU A 30 -4.99 8.22 -17.09
N TYR A 31 -5.75 9.21 -16.63
CA TYR A 31 -6.24 10.34 -17.40
C TYR A 31 -6.58 11.50 -16.45
N LEU A 32 -6.50 12.74 -16.96
CA LEU A 32 -6.77 13.95 -16.18
C LEU A 32 -8.29 14.25 -16.12
N PRO A 33 -8.76 15.02 -15.11
CA PRO A 33 -10.12 15.54 -15.11
C PRO A 33 -10.39 16.36 -16.38
N CYS A 34 -11.63 16.30 -16.88
CA CYS A 34 -11.98 16.88 -18.18
C CYS A 34 -12.70 18.23 -18.07
N GLY A 35 -12.97 18.71 -16.85
CA GLY A 35 -13.61 20.01 -16.60
C GLY A 35 -15.13 19.97 -16.57
N GLU A 36 -15.76 18.82 -16.78
CA GLU A 36 -17.23 18.68 -16.81
C GLU A 36 -17.70 17.32 -16.25
N GLY A 37 -18.99 17.23 -15.88
CA GLY A 37 -19.62 16.02 -15.36
C GLY A 37 -19.97 16.07 -13.88
N GLU A 38 -20.65 15.04 -13.38
CA GLU A 38 -21.20 15.03 -12.01
C GLU A 38 -20.15 14.75 -10.92
N HIS A 39 -19.00 14.17 -11.27
CA HIS A 39 -17.96 13.85 -10.30
C HIS A 39 -16.94 14.99 -10.19
N ALA A 40 -16.59 15.37 -8.97
CA ALA A 40 -15.38 16.12 -8.71
C ALA A 40 -14.22 15.13 -8.51
N TYR A 41 -13.19 15.22 -9.34
CA TYR A 41 -11.89 14.61 -9.12
C TYR A 41 -11.08 15.52 -8.21
N VAL A 42 -10.75 15.00 -7.04
CA VAL A 42 -10.12 15.73 -5.95
C VAL A 42 -8.78 15.10 -5.67
N GLU A 43 -7.69 15.84 -5.92
CA GLU A 43 -6.37 15.42 -5.50
C GLU A 43 -6.21 15.72 -4.01
N ILE A 44 -5.92 14.70 -3.23
CA ILE A 44 -5.66 14.81 -1.80
C ILE A 44 -4.21 14.44 -1.49
N GLU A 45 -3.58 15.21 -0.61
CA GLU A 45 -2.39 14.79 0.10
C GLU A 45 -2.79 14.30 1.49
N LYS A 46 -2.31 13.14 1.89
CA LYS A 46 -2.54 12.60 3.25
C LYS A 46 -1.23 12.28 3.94
N ARG A 47 -1.17 12.59 5.24
CA ARG A 47 -0.05 12.28 6.14
C ARG A 47 -0.57 11.49 7.34
N GLY A 48 -0.05 10.28 7.55
CA GLY A 48 -0.43 9.46 8.71
C GLY A 48 -1.86 8.91 8.67
N VAL A 49 -2.54 8.99 7.51
CA VAL A 49 -3.93 8.58 7.32
C VAL A 49 -4.00 7.56 6.18
N THR A 50 -4.78 6.48 6.35
CA THR A 50 -5.01 5.50 5.28
C THR A 50 -6.00 6.04 4.26
N THR A 51 -6.03 5.50 3.04
CA THR A 51 -7.03 5.89 2.02
C THR A 51 -8.47 5.73 2.53
N LEU A 52 -8.78 4.61 3.21
CA LEU A 52 -10.12 4.34 3.72
C LEU A 52 -10.51 5.30 4.86
N ASP A 53 -9.57 5.64 5.73
CA ASP A 53 -9.85 6.62 6.79
C ASP A 53 -10.03 8.04 6.23
N ALA A 54 -9.27 8.41 5.19
CA ALA A 54 -9.49 9.67 4.49
C ALA A 54 -10.89 9.74 3.84
N ILE A 55 -11.31 8.68 3.15
CA ILE A 55 -12.65 8.55 2.57
C ILE A 55 -13.73 8.72 3.64
N ARG A 56 -13.61 8.02 4.78
CA ARG A 56 -14.56 8.14 5.90
C ARG A 56 -14.69 9.56 6.42
N ARG A 57 -13.56 10.24 6.66
CA ARG A 57 -13.55 11.62 7.18
C ARG A 57 -14.17 12.60 6.19
N ILE A 58 -13.82 12.49 4.91
CA ILE A 58 -14.38 13.32 3.84
C ILE A 58 -15.88 13.07 3.69
N ALA A 59 -16.31 11.80 3.62
CA ALA A 59 -17.72 11.43 3.50
C ALA A 59 -18.56 11.99 4.67
N ARG A 60 -18.07 11.85 5.91
CA ARG A 60 -18.70 12.42 7.10
C ARG A 60 -18.82 13.94 7.03
N SER A 61 -17.76 14.63 6.61
CA SER A 61 -17.76 16.10 6.49
C SER A 61 -18.72 16.60 5.41
N LEU A 62 -18.96 15.81 4.38
CA LEU A 62 -19.83 16.16 3.26
C LEU A 62 -21.29 15.70 3.45
N GLY A 63 -21.54 14.78 4.37
CA GLY A 63 -22.86 14.19 4.59
C GLY A 63 -23.26 13.16 3.53
N ILE A 64 -22.28 12.47 2.93
CA ILE A 64 -22.49 11.48 1.86
C ILE A 64 -22.03 10.09 2.29
N SER A 65 -22.38 9.06 1.52
CA SER A 65 -21.94 7.69 1.80
C SER A 65 -20.48 7.47 1.39
N GLU A 66 -19.69 6.76 2.21
CA GLU A 66 -18.32 6.34 1.84
C GLU A 66 -18.29 5.60 0.49
N ARG A 67 -19.36 4.84 0.18
CA ARG A 67 -19.49 4.08 -1.05
C ARG A 67 -19.59 4.97 -2.29
N GLU A 68 -19.98 6.23 -2.16
CA GLU A 68 -20.08 7.16 -3.28
C GLU A 68 -18.71 7.69 -3.71
N ILE A 69 -17.74 7.73 -2.79
CA ILE A 69 -16.38 8.16 -3.07
C ILE A 69 -15.62 7.05 -3.80
N GLY A 70 -15.13 7.37 -5.00
CA GLY A 70 -14.29 6.48 -5.81
C GLY A 70 -12.80 6.74 -5.60
N TYR A 71 -11.99 5.71 -5.79
CA TYR A 71 -10.52 5.77 -5.72
C TYR A 71 -9.92 4.74 -6.69
N ALA A 72 -8.70 5.02 -7.19
CA ALA A 72 -8.01 4.15 -8.14
C ALA A 72 -7.15 3.07 -7.46
N GLY A 73 -6.68 3.33 -6.25
CA GLY A 73 -5.93 2.38 -5.45
C GLY A 73 -5.82 2.81 -3.99
N LEU A 74 -5.41 1.87 -3.13
CA LEU A 74 -5.13 2.15 -1.73
C LEU A 74 -3.67 2.62 -1.58
N LYS A 75 -3.44 3.52 -0.62
CA LYS A 75 -2.13 4.02 -0.23
C LYS A 75 -1.96 3.88 1.27
N ASP A 76 -0.79 3.42 1.69
CA ASP A 76 -0.42 3.24 3.11
C ASP A 76 -0.48 4.58 3.89
N ALA A 77 -0.70 4.52 5.19
CA ALA A 77 -0.60 5.67 6.10
C ALA A 77 0.86 6.06 6.41
N ARG A 78 1.81 5.12 6.24
CA ARG A 78 3.24 5.31 6.48
C ARG A 78 3.92 6.02 5.31
N GLY A 79 3.75 7.34 5.28
CA GLY A 79 4.35 8.24 4.30
C GLY A 79 3.47 9.45 4.02
N ILE A 80 3.94 10.35 3.17
CA ILE A 80 3.11 11.36 2.52
C ILE A 80 2.58 10.74 1.22
N THR A 81 1.28 10.73 1.01
CA THR A 81 0.73 10.15 -0.22
C THR A 81 -0.25 11.09 -0.89
N ARG A 82 -0.09 11.28 -2.20
CA ARG A 82 -1.01 12.02 -3.05
C ARG A 82 -1.78 11.07 -3.93
N GLN A 83 -3.10 11.23 -3.96
CA GLN A 83 -3.98 10.39 -4.76
C GLN A 83 -5.25 11.15 -5.14
N THR A 84 -5.92 10.69 -6.20
CA THR A 84 -7.18 11.29 -6.63
C THR A 84 -8.36 10.49 -6.10
N LEU A 85 -9.35 11.20 -5.56
CA LEU A 85 -10.66 10.67 -5.22
C LEU A 85 -11.72 11.24 -6.18
N SER A 86 -12.76 10.48 -6.47
CA SER A 86 -13.92 10.99 -7.23
C SER A 86 -15.13 11.10 -6.32
N ILE A 87 -15.73 12.28 -6.22
CA ILE A 87 -16.85 12.57 -5.31
C ILE A 87 -18.02 13.11 -6.13
N PRO A 88 -19.17 12.42 -6.21
CA PRO A 88 -20.32 12.88 -7.00
C PRO A 88 -21.03 14.05 -6.34
N ARG A 89 -21.59 14.97 -7.13
CA ARG A 89 -22.60 15.96 -6.71
C ARG A 89 -22.18 16.88 -5.56
N VAL A 90 -20.88 17.18 -5.48
CA VAL A 90 -20.32 18.17 -4.54
C VAL A 90 -19.57 19.23 -5.33
N GLU A 91 -19.80 20.51 -5.03
CA GLU A 91 -19.11 21.63 -5.65
C GLU A 91 -17.60 21.64 -5.35
N THR A 92 -16.80 22.00 -6.36
CA THR A 92 -15.33 22.01 -6.29
C THR A 92 -14.83 22.97 -5.20
N GLU A 93 -15.48 24.11 -5.03
CA GLU A 93 -15.15 25.15 -4.03
C GLU A 93 -15.43 24.65 -2.61
N ARG A 94 -16.52 23.88 -2.43
CA ARG A 94 -16.82 23.24 -1.14
C ARG A 94 -15.76 22.20 -0.79
N LEU A 95 -15.23 21.48 -1.78
CA LEU A 95 -14.16 20.51 -1.57
C LEU A 95 -12.84 21.19 -1.23
N LEU A 96 -12.49 22.25 -1.96
CA LEU A 96 -11.26 23.03 -1.72
C LEU A 96 -11.24 23.73 -0.36
N SER A 97 -12.40 24.03 0.21
CA SER A 97 -12.51 24.64 1.56
C SER A 97 -12.52 23.62 2.71
N LEU A 98 -12.47 22.32 2.44
CA LEU A 98 -12.42 21.30 3.49
C LEU A 98 -11.10 21.39 4.29
N SER A 99 -11.23 21.46 5.61
CA SER A 99 -10.12 21.36 6.55
C SER A 99 -10.27 20.08 7.37
N LEU A 100 -9.37 19.12 7.14
CA LEU A 100 -9.39 17.81 7.79
C LEU A 100 -7.98 17.48 8.30
N GLN A 101 -7.87 17.10 9.56
CA GLN A 101 -6.56 16.79 10.16
C GLN A 101 -5.85 15.67 9.37
N GLY A 102 -4.63 15.97 8.91
CA GLY A 102 -3.78 15.04 8.17
C GLY A 102 -4.18 14.84 6.70
N ILE A 103 -5.12 15.63 6.18
CA ILE A 103 -5.58 15.58 4.78
C ILE A 103 -5.62 17.01 4.24
N THR A 104 -4.89 17.24 3.16
CA THR A 104 -4.90 18.51 2.42
C THR A 104 -5.53 18.28 1.05
N ILE A 105 -6.51 19.10 0.70
CA ILE A 105 -7.06 19.11 -0.65
C ILE A 105 -6.17 19.99 -1.54
N LEU A 106 -5.56 19.40 -2.58
CA LEU A 106 -4.62 20.09 -3.46
C LEU A 106 -5.30 20.68 -4.69
N SER A 107 -6.28 19.97 -5.24
CA SER A 107 -7.05 20.42 -6.39
C SER A 107 -8.41 19.74 -6.44
N ALA A 108 -9.38 20.36 -7.11
CA ALA A 108 -10.69 19.79 -7.39
C ALA A 108 -11.14 20.24 -8.78
N ASN A 109 -11.44 19.29 -9.67
CA ASN A 109 -11.91 19.56 -11.03
C ASN A 109 -13.00 18.57 -11.43
N ARG A 110 -13.89 18.95 -12.34
CA ARG A 110 -14.99 18.08 -12.77
C ARG A 110 -14.53 16.97 -13.71
N HIS A 111 -15.20 15.83 -13.62
CA HIS A 111 -15.03 14.70 -14.52
C HIS A 111 -16.32 13.88 -14.64
N ARG A 112 -16.44 13.12 -15.73
CA ARG A 112 -17.68 12.46 -16.14
C ARG A 112 -17.94 11.11 -15.46
N ASN A 113 -16.91 10.44 -14.93
CA ASN A 113 -17.08 9.12 -14.31
C ASN A 113 -16.55 9.05 -12.88
N LYS A 114 -16.96 8.01 -12.17
CA LYS A 114 -16.41 7.63 -10.88
C LYS A 114 -15.06 6.92 -11.06
N LEU A 115 -14.07 7.22 -10.22
CA LEU A 115 -12.83 6.46 -10.12
C LEU A 115 -13.08 5.06 -9.56
N LYS A 116 -12.42 4.07 -10.18
CA LYS A 116 -12.47 2.67 -9.80
C LYS A 116 -11.05 2.09 -9.74
N PRO A 117 -10.85 0.95 -9.03
CA PRO A 117 -9.60 0.23 -9.07
C PRO A 117 -9.11 0.01 -10.51
N GLY A 118 -7.85 0.35 -10.78
CA GLY A 118 -7.26 0.29 -12.13
C GLY A 118 -7.26 1.61 -12.91
N HIS A 119 -7.92 2.67 -12.43
CA HIS A 119 -7.90 4.00 -13.06
C HIS A 119 -6.62 4.81 -12.73
N LEU A 120 -5.49 4.14 -12.50
CA LEU A 120 -4.17 4.76 -12.34
C LEU A 120 -3.17 4.14 -13.32
N ALA A 121 -2.26 4.94 -13.85
CA ALA A 121 -1.14 4.45 -14.67
C ALA A 121 -0.01 3.90 -13.81
N GLY A 122 0.18 4.44 -12.60
CA GLY A 122 1.25 4.02 -11.71
C GLY A 122 1.39 4.92 -10.50
N ASN A 123 2.54 4.80 -9.83
CA ASN A 123 2.89 5.62 -8.68
C ASN A 123 4.31 6.16 -8.86
N ARG A 124 4.50 7.44 -8.62
CA ARG A 124 5.80 8.08 -8.51
C ARG A 124 6.24 8.03 -7.06
N PHE A 125 7.40 7.44 -6.82
CA PHE A 125 8.00 7.38 -5.49
C PHE A 125 9.11 8.42 -5.39
N SER A 126 9.13 9.17 -4.28
CA SER A 126 10.31 9.90 -3.82
C SER A 126 10.68 9.36 -2.46
N ILE A 127 11.85 8.74 -2.38
CA ILE A 127 12.32 8.02 -1.19
C ILE A 127 13.64 8.62 -0.76
N ARG A 128 13.71 9.07 0.49
CA ARG A 128 14.94 9.50 1.13
C ARG A 128 15.54 8.34 1.91
N VAL A 129 16.81 8.02 1.61
CA VAL A 129 17.60 7.05 2.36
C VAL A 129 18.50 7.82 3.32
N ARG A 130 18.41 7.54 4.61
CA ARG A 130 19.17 8.21 5.67
C ARG A 130 20.27 7.31 6.23
N GLY A 131 21.24 7.91 6.93
CA GLY A 131 22.35 7.17 7.55
C GLY A 131 23.27 6.48 6.53
N THR A 132 23.42 7.07 5.34
CA THR A 132 24.28 6.55 4.28
C THR A 132 25.73 7.00 4.46
N LYS A 133 26.66 6.30 3.79
CA LYS A 133 28.08 6.67 3.73
C LYS A 133 28.33 7.76 2.69
N LYS A 134 29.48 8.44 2.78
CA LYS A 134 29.86 9.53 1.85
C LYS A 134 29.87 9.11 0.38
N ASP A 135 30.19 7.85 0.09
CA ASP A 135 30.26 7.27 -1.26
C ASP A 135 28.91 6.71 -1.75
N ALA A 136 27.82 6.87 -0.99
CA ALA A 136 26.53 6.28 -1.32
C ALA A 136 25.92 6.83 -2.61
N GLN A 137 26.16 8.11 -2.94
CA GLN A 137 25.63 8.72 -4.16
C GLN A 137 26.27 8.11 -5.42
N GLU A 138 27.58 7.90 -5.42
CA GLU A 138 28.31 7.27 -6.52
C GLU A 138 27.85 5.81 -6.70
N LYS A 139 27.76 5.06 -5.60
CA LYS A 139 27.24 3.69 -5.60
C LYS A 139 25.80 3.61 -6.11
N ALA A 140 24.94 4.54 -5.68
CA ALA A 140 23.56 4.62 -6.15
C ALA A 140 23.50 4.87 -7.66
N ALA A 141 24.32 5.80 -8.17
CA ALA A 141 24.38 6.10 -9.60
C ALA A 141 24.79 4.87 -10.42
N ALA A 142 25.81 4.13 -9.99
CA ALA A 142 26.25 2.90 -10.67
C ALA A 142 25.16 1.82 -10.67
N ILE A 143 24.47 1.60 -9.54
CA ILE A 143 23.35 0.66 -9.44
C ILE A 143 22.19 1.09 -10.35
N LEU A 144 21.81 2.36 -10.30
CA LEU A 144 20.70 2.91 -11.07
C LEU A 144 20.96 2.85 -12.58
N ALA A 145 22.21 3.04 -13.04
CA ALA A 145 22.55 2.88 -14.45
C ALA A 145 22.14 1.50 -14.98
N VAL A 146 22.49 0.43 -14.24
CA VAL A 146 22.12 -0.95 -14.61
C VAL A 146 20.61 -1.16 -14.56
N LEU A 147 19.92 -0.64 -13.53
CA LEU A 147 18.47 -0.80 -13.38
C LEU A 147 17.67 -0.01 -14.41
N CYS A 148 18.15 1.15 -14.86
CA CYS A 148 17.52 1.95 -15.91
C CYS A 148 17.64 1.27 -17.27
N GLU A 149 18.78 0.65 -17.56
CA GLU A 149 19.01 -0.07 -18.82
C GLU A 149 18.25 -1.39 -18.88
N ARG A 150 18.32 -2.20 -17.81
CA ARG A 150 17.82 -3.58 -17.81
C ARG A 150 16.44 -3.74 -17.19
N GLY A 151 15.93 -2.70 -16.53
CA GLY A 151 14.76 -2.75 -15.69
C GLY A 151 15.03 -3.36 -14.31
N VAL A 152 13.95 -3.56 -13.56
CA VAL A 152 13.97 -4.14 -12.21
C VAL A 152 13.25 -5.48 -12.23
N PRO A 153 13.81 -6.57 -11.64
CA PRO A 153 13.09 -7.83 -11.50
C PRO A 153 11.79 -7.64 -10.70
N ASN A 154 10.65 -7.92 -11.34
CA ASN A 154 9.32 -7.73 -10.76
C ASN A 154 8.89 -8.93 -9.90
N TYR A 155 9.67 -9.23 -8.87
CA TYR A 155 9.39 -10.34 -7.94
C TYR A 155 8.34 -9.98 -6.90
N PHE A 156 7.62 -11.00 -6.42
CA PHE A 156 6.85 -10.88 -5.19
C PHE A 156 7.79 -10.81 -3.99
N GLY A 157 7.71 -9.71 -3.22
CA GLY A 157 8.45 -9.57 -1.96
C GLY A 157 7.83 -10.37 -0.81
N SER A 158 8.54 -10.45 0.33
CA SER A 158 8.12 -11.19 1.53
C SER A 158 6.71 -10.83 2.01
N GLN A 159 6.31 -9.57 1.90
CA GLN A 159 4.96 -9.08 2.25
C GLN A 159 3.83 -9.79 1.50
N ARG A 160 4.09 -10.33 0.31
CA ARG A 160 3.10 -11.09 -0.46
C ARG A 160 2.83 -12.47 0.13
N TYR A 161 3.71 -12.96 0.99
CA TYR A 161 3.61 -14.27 1.59
C TYR A 161 2.89 -14.30 2.94
N GLY A 162 2.29 -13.17 3.34
CA GLY A 162 1.52 -13.03 4.58
C GLY A 162 2.41 -12.83 5.81
N GLY A 163 1.78 -12.62 6.97
CA GLY A 163 2.49 -12.36 8.23
C GLY A 163 3.41 -13.51 8.67
N LEU A 164 3.04 -14.75 8.32
CA LEU A 164 3.83 -15.96 8.59
C LEU A 164 4.75 -16.35 7.41
N GLY A 165 4.73 -15.60 6.30
CA GLY A 165 5.56 -15.88 5.13
C GLY A 165 5.26 -17.21 4.42
N ASN A 166 4.14 -17.86 4.71
CA ASN A 166 3.86 -19.25 4.34
C ASN A 166 2.71 -19.42 3.32
N SER A 167 2.17 -18.33 2.76
CA SER A 167 1.00 -18.43 1.85
C SER A 167 1.22 -19.35 0.64
N HIS A 168 2.45 -19.41 0.14
CA HIS A 168 2.85 -20.29 -0.96
C HIS A 168 2.89 -21.77 -0.57
N HIS A 169 3.16 -22.10 0.70
CA HIS A 169 3.05 -23.47 1.21
C HIS A 169 1.60 -23.92 1.32
N ILE A 170 0.71 -23.04 1.78
CA ILE A 170 -0.73 -23.27 1.80
C ILE A 170 -1.23 -23.57 0.38
N GLY A 171 -0.91 -22.68 -0.57
CA GLY A 171 -1.28 -22.86 -1.98
C GLY A 171 -0.75 -24.17 -2.57
N ARG A 172 0.50 -24.54 -2.27
CA ARG A 172 1.09 -25.82 -2.71
C ARG A 172 0.34 -27.03 -2.16
N ALA A 173 -0.03 -27.00 -0.87
CA ALA A 173 -0.76 -28.09 -0.22
C ALA A 173 -2.16 -28.24 -0.83
N MET A 174 -2.88 -27.13 -1.03
CA MET A 174 -4.20 -27.12 -1.70
C MET A 174 -4.13 -27.69 -3.12
N LEU A 175 -3.14 -27.29 -3.93
CA LEU A 175 -2.95 -27.82 -5.29
C LEU A 175 -2.67 -29.33 -5.31
N ARG A 176 -2.04 -29.85 -4.26
CA ARG A 176 -1.77 -31.29 -4.08
C ARG A 176 -2.93 -32.05 -3.43
N ARG A 177 -4.03 -31.38 -3.10
CA ARG A 177 -5.16 -31.91 -2.30
C ARG A 177 -4.75 -32.41 -0.91
N ASP A 178 -3.63 -31.92 -0.39
CA ASP A 178 -3.22 -32.11 0.99
C ASP A 178 -3.91 -31.07 1.87
N PHE A 179 -5.19 -31.27 2.15
CA PHE A 179 -6.00 -30.31 2.90
C PHE A 179 -5.58 -30.21 4.36
N LYS A 180 -5.12 -31.32 4.96
CA LYS A 180 -4.59 -31.32 6.31
C LYS A 180 -3.33 -30.43 6.38
N GLY A 181 -2.37 -30.65 5.48
CA GLY A 181 -1.18 -29.80 5.39
C GLY A 181 -1.49 -28.33 5.07
N ALA A 182 -2.56 -28.06 4.34
CA ALA A 182 -3.02 -26.69 4.12
C ALA A 182 -3.55 -26.03 5.40
N ILE A 183 -4.34 -26.75 6.22
CA ILE A 183 -4.83 -26.26 7.51
C ILE A 183 -3.66 -26.07 8.47
N ASP A 184 -2.75 -27.05 8.57
CA ASP A 184 -1.54 -26.95 9.40
C ASP A 184 -0.72 -25.71 9.05
N ALA A 185 -0.58 -25.41 7.75
CA ALA A 185 0.11 -24.21 7.29
C ALA A 185 -0.69 -22.92 7.54
N ILE A 186 -2.03 -22.93 7.50
CA ILE A 186 -2.86 -21.77 7.86
C ILE A 186 -2.70 -21.44 9.35
N MET A 187 -2.73 -22.46 10.21
CA MET A 187 -2.53 -22.30 11.65
C MET A 187 -1.11 -21.81 11.95
N GLY A 188 -0.12 -22.39 11.27
CA GLY A 188 1.26 -21.95 11.32
C GLY A 188 1.97 -22.25 12.64
N ASP A 189 3.09 -21.56 12.86
CA ASP A 189 3.93 -21.73 14.04
C ASP A 189 3.50 -20.74 15.14
N PRO A 190 3.08 -21.22 16.33
CA PRO A 190 2.70 -20.34 17.44
C PRO A 190 3.84 -19.40 17.87
N ALA A 191 5.11 -19.78 17.70
CA ALA A 191 6.26 -18.93 18.01
C ALA A 191 6.34 -17.68 17.12
N MET A 192 5.71 -17.72 15.94
CA MET A 192 5.66 -16.60 14.97
C MET A 192 4.43 -15.71 15.17
N VAL A 193 3.50 -16.10 16.04
CA VAL A 193 2.24 -15.39 16.30
C VAL A 193 2.42 -14.47 17.51
N ARG A 194 2.23 -13.16 17.30
CA ARG A 194 2.35 -12.14 18.36
C ARG A 194 1.07 -11.93 19.16
N ASP A 195 -0.08 -12.22 18.57
CA ASP A 195 -1.37 -12.05 19.25
C ASP A 195 -1.61 -13.24 20.18
N GLU A 196 -1.84 -12.95 21.46
CA GLU A 196 -1.97 -13.98 22.50
C GLU A 196 -3.15 -14.93 22.24
N ARG A 197 -4.28 -14.39 21.76
CA ARG A 197 -5.47 -15.18 21.49
C ARG A 197 -5.23 -16.10 20.31
N TRP A 198 -4.65 -15.57 19.23
CA TRP A 198 -4.30 -16.38 18.07
C TRP A 198 -3.26 -17.45 18.43
N ARG A 199 -2.22 -17.10 19.19
CA ARG A 199 -1.20 -18.06 19.61
C ARG A 199 -1.80 -19.23 20.38
N LYS A 200 -2.66 -18.95 21.37
CA LYS A 200 -3.37 -19.98 22.13
C LYS A 200 -4.19 -20.89 21.23
N ALA A 201 -4.96 -20.32 20.30
CA ALA A 201 -5.76 -21.10 19.35
C ALA A 201 -4.91 -22.04 18.49
N VAL A 202 -3.72 -21.58 18.07
CA VAL A 202 -2.76 -22.41 17.31
C VAL A 202 -2.17 -23.51 18.19
N GLU A 203 -1.86 -23.23 19.47
CA GLU A 203 -1.39 -24.23 20.42
C GLU A 203 -2.44 -25.32 20.70
N THR A 204 -3.71 -24.97 20.95
CA THR A 204 -4.78 -25.97 21.14
C THR A 204 -5.00 -26.82 19.90
N TYR A 205 -4.91 -26.21 18.72
CA TYR A 205 -4.97 -26.95 17.45
C TYR A 205 -3.85 -27.99 17.33
N HIS A 206 -2.60 -27.63 17.64
CA HIS A 206 -1.47 -28.56 17.60
C HIS A 206 -1.57 -29.68 18.65
N LEU A 207 -2.29 -29.46 19.73
CA LEU A 207 -2.64 -30.48 20.73
C LEU A 207 -3.80 -31.40 20.29
N GLY A 208 -4.43 -31.13 19.14
CA GLY A 208 -5.56 -31.89 18.62
C GLY A 208 -6.93 -31.49 19.18
N ASP A 209 -6.99 -30.42 19.99
CA ASP A 209 -8.25 -29.88 20.52
C ASP A 209 -8.82 -28.81 19.57
N LEU A 210 -9.66 -29.28 18.64
CA LEU A 210 -10.35 -28.41 17.69
C LEU A 210 -11.37 -27.49 18.35
N ALA A 211 -12.06 -27.95 19.40
CA ALA A 211 -13.08 -27.15 20.07
C ALA A 211 -12.45 -26.00 20.85
N GLY A 212 -11.32 -26.24 21.52
CA GLY A 212 -10.53 -25.21 22.20
C GLY A 212 -9.73 -24.29 21.27
N SER A 213 -9.78 -24.51 19.95
CA SER A 213 -9.12 -23.65 18.94
C SER A 213 -10.02 -22.55 18.35
N LEU A 214 -11.32 -22.54 18.68
CA LEU A 214 -12.33 -21.58 18.21
C LEU A 214 -12.47 -20.36 19.15
#